data_AF-A0A1Y2C3Y5-F1
#
_entry.id   AF-A0A1Y2C3Y5-F1
#
_cell.length_a   1.000
_cell.length_b   1.000
_cell.length_c   1.000
_cell.angle_alpha   90.00
_cell.angle_beta   90.00
_cell.angle_gamma   90.00
#
_symmetry.space_group_name_H-M   'P 1'
#
loop_
_entity.id
_entity.type
_entity.pdbx_description
1 polymer ?
#
loop_
_entity_poly.entity_id
_entity_poly.type
_entity_poly.pdbx_seq_one_letter_code
_entity_poly.pdbx_strand_id
1 'polypeptide(L)'
;MFKRAFTTSRSVAQQASTSSAPAAPLRRNKDPLLTSSTASHYTLSSGAHFVVRSPPSTLPPSHPVPSSSASPNTLLKPSAAATAEHLLPVSRRPSSAAASSPKTILSAEELQTLHSLRQQNPTHWTRSKLAAKFGVSPKVVGTLGWGEGSEARRAERERKESLEAVKEKRESRWGWKKSIAREERRRRRELW
;
A
#
# COMPACT_ATOMS: atom_id res chain seq x y z
N MET A 1 25.85 25.30 21.68
CA MET A 1 25.10 25.77 22.85
C MET A 1 23.69 26.18 22.40
N PHE A 2 22.70 25.29 22.51
CA PHE A 2 21.31 25.59 22.18
C PHE A 2 20.45 25.47 23.44
N LYS A 3 19.88 26.58 23.87
CA LYS A 3 19.05 26.68 25.08
C LYS A 3 17.68 26.07 24.79
N ARG A 4 17.31 25.11 25.64
CA ARG A 4 16.02 24.42 25.70
C ARG A 4 14.90 25.41 26.02
N ALA A 5 13.76 25.30 25.33
CA ALA A 5 12.48 25.84 25.77
C ALA A 5 11.48 24.67 25.87
N PHE A 6 11.53 23.95 27.00
CA PHE A 6 10.42 23.10 27.42
C PHE A 6 9.51 23.95 28.29
N THR A 7 8.36 24.36 27.75
CA THR A 7 7.30 24.96 28.55
C THR A 7 6.54 23.84 29.25
N THR A 8 6.86 23.61 30.52
CA THR A 8 6.10 22.73 31.41
C THR A 8 4.67 23.25 31.52
N SER A 9 3.69 22.43 31.12
CA SER A 9 2.27 22.71 31.38
C SER A 9 2.07 22.75 32.89
N ARG A 10 1.73 23.92 33.40
CA ARG A 10 1.46 24.17 34.82
C ARG A 10 0.26 23.34 35.26
N SER A 11 0.44 22.49 36.26
CA SER A 11 -0.66 21.77 36.91
C SER A 11 -1.58 22.78 37.60
N VAL A 12 -2.86 22.75 37.24
CA VAL A 12 -3.90 23.48 37.96
C VAL A 12 -4.32 22.60 39.14
N ALA A 13 -3.60 22.75 40.25
CA ALA A 13 -4.00 22.26 41.55
C ALA A 13 -4.46 23.45 42.40
N GLN A 14 -5.74 23.37 42.80
CA GLN A 14 -6.31 23.89 44.05
C GLN A 14 -6.07 25.36 44.39
N GLN A 15 -7.11 26.17 44.14
CA GLN A 15 -7.43 27.30 45.03
C GLN A 15 -8.84 27.07 45.58
N ALA A 16 -8.88 26.59 46.82
CA ALA A 16 -10.04 26.66 47.67
C ALA A 16 -9.92 27.95 48.50
N SER A 17 -10.79 28.92 48.24
CA SER A 17 -11.04 30.03 49.15
C SER A 17 -12.42 30.63 48.85
N THR A 18 -13.38 30.24 49.71
CA THR A 18 -14.41 31.10 50.29
C THR A 18 -14.99 32.19 49.37
N SER A 19 -15.86 31.80 48.45
CA SER A 19 -17.00 32.63 48.07
C SER A 19 -18.26 31.78 48.18
N SER A 20 -19.24 32.29 48.90
CA SER A 20 -20.54 31.68 49.15
C SER A 20 -21.34 31.66 47.85
N ALA A 21 -21.05 30.67 47.01
CA ALA A 21 -21.93 30.23 45.94
C ALA A 21 -22.08 28.72 46.11
N PRO A 22 -23.30 28.16 46.04
CA PRO A 22 -23.47 26.72 46.15
C PRO A 22 -22.65 26.06 45.05
N ALA A 23 -21.69 25.22 45.44
CA ALA A 23 -20.87 24.45 44.50
C ALA A 23 -21.82 23.70 43.57
N ALA A 24 -21.78 24.03 42.27
CA ALA A 24 -22.65 23.40 41.29
C ALA A 24 -22.46 21.88 41.37
N PRO A 25 -23.54 21.08 41.51
CA PRO A 25 -23.41 19.65 41.67
C PRO A 25 -22.66 19.09 40.45
N LEU A 26 -21.75 18.14 40.70
CA LEU A 26 -21.07 17.37 39.64
C LEU A 26 -22.14 16.89 38.66
N ARG A 27 -22.13 17.44 37.43
CA ARG A 27 -23.14 17.09 36.44
C ARG A 27 -23.01 15.62 36.13
N ARG A 28 -24.11 14.87 36.26
CA ARG A 28 -24.16 13.47 35.82
C ARG A 28 -23.76 13.43 34.34
N ASN A 29 -22.85 12.53 33.99
CA ASN A 29 -22.49 12.31 32.59
C ASN A 29 -23.77 12.03 31.83
N LYS A 30 -24.01 12.83 30.79
CA LYS A 30 -25.15 12.65 29.91
C LYS A 30 -25.04 11.28 29.25
N ASP A 31 -26.18 10.64 29.01
CA ASP A 31 -26.24 9.31 28.42
C ASP A 31 -25.47 9.27 27.09
N PRO A 32 -24.48 8.36 26.90
CA PRO A 32 -23.74 8.22 25.66
C PRO A 32 -24.63 7.91 24.45
N LEU A 33 -25.82 7.34 24.66
CA LEU A 33 -26.78 7.11 23.60
C LEU A 33 -27.33 8.46 23.11
N LEU A 34 -27.84 9.29 24.02
CA LEU A 34 -28.47 10.58 23.69
C LEU A 34 -27.49 11.70 23.31
N THR A 35 -26.20 11.53 23.56
CA THR A 35 -25.18 12.58 23.33
C THR A 35 -24.40 12.43 22.03
N SER A 36 -24.68 11.38 21.26
CA SER A 36 -23.99 11.15 19.98
C SER A 36 -24.41 12.19 18.94
N SER A 37 -23.46 13.06 18.53
CA SER A 37 -23.69 14.11 17.52
C SER A 37 -24.09 13.56 16.15
N THR A 38 -23.65 12.34 15.82
CA THR A 38 -23.87 11.70 14.52
C THR A 38 -25.16 10.87 14.45
N ALA A 39 -25.94 10.82 15.54
CA ALA A 39 -27.16 10.04 15.60
C ALA A 39 -28.37 10.92 15.89
N SER A 40 -29.44 10.74 15.11
CA SER A 40 -30.72 11.38 15.38
C SER A 40 -31.59 10.44 16.21
N HIS A 41 -32.09 10.95 17.34
CA HIS A 41 -32.92 10.22 18.29
C HIS A 41 -34.38 10.61 18.14
N TYR A 42 -35.25 9.63 17.96
CA TYR A 42 -36.70 9.81 17.90
C TYR A 42 -37.35 9.04 19.04
N THR A 43 -38.28 9.68 19.75
CA THR A 43 -39.06 9.06 20.84
C THR A 43 -40.52 8.92 20.39
N LEU A 44 -41.05 7.70 20.41
CA LEU A 44 -42.45 7.44 20.06
C LEU A 44 -43.36 7.57 21.30
N SER A 45 -44.66 7.79 21.07
CA SER A 45 -45.68 7.86 22.14
C SER A 45 -45.82 6.55 22.92
N SER A 46 -45.42 5.42 22.33
CA SER A 46 -45.37 4.10 22.98
C SER A 46 -44.20 3.94 23.96
N GLY A 47 -43.30 4.92 24.08
CA GLY A 47 -42.10 4.85 24.91
C GLY A 47 -40.88 4.20 24.24
N ALA A 48 -40.99 3.80 22.96
CA ALA A 48 -39.87 3.27 22.20
C ALA A 48 -38.94 4.39 21.67
N HIS A 49 -37.65 4.07 21.54
CA HIS A 49 -36.63 4.99 21.03
C HIS A 49 -36.01 4.46 19.72
N PHE A 50 -35.97 5.30 18.70
CA PHE A 50 -35.33 4.99 17.42
C PHE A 50 -34.08 5.84 17.22
N VAL A 51 -32.95 5.19 16.94
CA VAL A 51 -31.65 5.85 16.75
C VAL A 51 -31.21 5.63 15.30
N VAL A 52 -31.27 6.69 14.49
CA VAL A 52 -30.77 6.64 13.11
C VAL A 52 -29.34 7.15 13.08
N ARG A 53 -28.44 6.35 12.52
CA ARG A 53 -27.04 6.72 12.29
C ARG A 53 -26.85 6.87 10.79
N SER A 54 -26.41 8.06 10.37
CA SER A 54 -25.97 8.25 8.99
C SER A 54 -24.75 7.37 8.70
N PRO A 55 -24.56 6.91 7.45
CA PRO A 55 -23.36 6.18 7.09
C PRO A 55 -22.12 7.04 7.38
N PRO A 56 -21.04 6.46 7.93
CA PRO A 56 -19.85 7.22 8.24
C PRO A 56 -19.23 7.78 6.96
N SER A 57 -18.78 9.04 7.00
CA SER A 57 -18.06 9.68 5.88
C SER A 57 -16.61 9.20 5.74
N THR A 58 -16.11 8.43 6.71
CA THR A 58 -14.75 7.89 6.73
C THR A 58 -14.77 6.40 6.39
N LEU A 59 -13.73 5.93 5.71
CA LEU A 59 -13.54 4.50 5.46
C LEU A 59 -13.58 3.73 6.80
N PRO A 60 -14.35 2.64 6.90
CA PRO A 60 -14.40 1.85 8.13
C PRO A 60 -13.01 1.26 8.43
N PRO A 61 -12.61 1.17 9.71
CA PRO A 61 -11.32 0.60 10.11
C PRO A 61 -11.21 -0.90 9.80
N SER A 62 -12.33 -1.57 9.53
CA SER A 62 -12.34 -2.94 9.05
C SER A 62 -12.03 -2.95 7.55
N HIS A 63 -10.89 -3.55 7.21
CA HIS A 63 -10.62 -4.05 5.86
C HIS A 63 -11.92 -4.65 5.30
N PRO A 64 -12.45 -4.19 4.15
CA PRO A 64 -13.64 -4.80 3.58
C PRO A 64 -13.30 -6.26 3.32
N VAL A 65 -13.88 -7.17 4.10
CA VAL A 65 -13.82 -8.60 3.82
C VAL A 65 -14.61 -8.75 2.52
N PRO A 66 -13.97 -9.04 1.38
CA PRO A 66 -14.73 -9.22 0.16
C PRO A 66 -15.73 -10.35 0.42
N SER A 67 -16.99 -10.17 0.02
CA SER A 67 -18.05 -11.15 0.23
C SER A 67 -17.70 -12.56 -0.29
N SER A 68 -16.69 -12.68 -1.16
CA SER A 68 -16.13 -13.95 -1.64
C SER A 68 -15.32 -14.74 -0.60
N SER A 69 -14.89 -14.12 0.49
CA SER A 69 -14.04 -14.72 1.54
C SER A 69 -14.78 -14.99 2.85
N ALA A 70 -16.04 -14.57 2.96
CA ALA A 70 -16.89 -14.89 4.10
C ALA A 70 -17.46 -16.32 3.93
N SER A 71 -17.39 -17.13 4.99
CA SER A 71 -18.02 -18.45 5.01
C SER A 71 -19.52 -18.33 4.65
N PRO A 72 -20.07 -19.30 3.89
CA PRO A 72 -21.43 -19.21 3.32
C PRO A 72 -22.55 -19.07 4.36
N ASN A 73 -22.28 -19.37 5.63
CA ASN A 73 -23.25 -19.34 6.74
C ASN A 73 -23.20 -18.07 7.60
N THR A 74 -22.56 -16.99 7.14
CA THR A 74 -22.54 -15.73 7.89
C THR A 74 -23.71 -14.83 7.45
N LEU A 75 -24.59 -14.50 8.39
CA LEU A 75 -25.69 -13.52 8.24
C LEU A 75 -25.19 -12.08 7.92
N LEU A 76 -23.87 -11.88 7.85
CA LEU A 76 -23.22 -10.61 7.56
C LEU A 76 -22.98 -10.36 6.07
N LYS A 77 -23.55 -11.16 5.15
CA LYS A 77 -23.43 -10.89 3.71
C LYS A 77 -24.20 -9.60 3.39
N PRO A 78 -23.52 -8.47 3.09
CA PRO A 78 -24.25 -7.27 2.69
C PRO A 78 -25.01 -7.57 1.40
N SER A 79 -26.29 -7.22 1.36
CA SER A 79 -27.09 -7.23 0.12
C SER A 79 -26.33 -6.43 -0.93
N ALA A 80 -26.10 -7.05 -2.10
CA ALA A 80 -25.17 -6.58 -3.11
C ALA A 80 -25.44 -5.11 -3.48
N ALA A 81 -24.60 -4.20 -2.96
CA ALA A 81 -24.50 -2.86 -3.52
C ALA A 81 -23.99 -3.03 -4.95
N ALA A 82 -24.80 -2.61 -5.92
CA ALA A 82 -24.52 -2.72 -7.34
C ALA A 82 -23.08 -2.30 -7.65
N THR A 83 -22.32 -3.22 -8.24
CA THR A 83 -20.89 -3.05 -8.50
C THR A 83 -20.74 -2.05 -9.65
N ALA A 84 -20.68 -0.76 -9.30
CA ALA A 84 -20.48 0.31 -10.27
C ALA A 84 -18.99 0.38 -10.69
N GLU A 85 -18.47 -0.73 -11.23
CA GLU A 85 -17.09 -0.85 -11.74
C GLU A 85 -16.78 0.24 -12.79
N HIS A 86 -17.78 0.67 -13.55
CA HIS A 86 -17.67 1.73 -14.54
C HIS A 86 -17.49 3.14 -13.93
N LEU A 87 -17.85 3.34 -12.66
CA LEU A 87 -17.68 4.63 -11.97
C LEU A 87 -16.34 4.72 -11.23
N LEU A 88 -15.54 3.65 -11.23
CA LEU A 88 -14.23 3.66 -10.61
C LEU A 88 -13.25 4.49 -11.47
N PRO A 89 -12.44 5.35 -10.84
CA PRO A 89 -11.39 6.05 -11.57
C PRO A 89 -10.43 5.04 -12.21
N VAL A 90 -9.88 5.41 -13.37
CA VAL A 90 -8.93 4.56 -14.09
C VAL A 90 -7.79 4.16 -13.15
N SER A 91 -7.75 2.88 -12.80
CA SER A 91 -6.71 2.34 -11.94
C SER A 91 -5.37 2.43 -12.68
N ARG A 92 -4.33 2.92 -12.00
CA ARG A 92 -2.93 2.86 -12.48
C ARG A 92 -2.43 1.42 -12.39
N ARG A 93 -3.09 0.51 -13.10
CA ARG A 93 -2.71 -0.89 -13.14
C ARG A 93 -1.35 -0.98 -13.84
N PRO A 94 -0.37 -1.73 -13.31
CA PRO A 94 0.86 -1.97 -14.05
C PRO A 94 0.51 -2.58 -15.41
N SER A 95 1.14 -2.09 -16.48
CA SER A 95 0.81 -2.46 -17.88
C SER A 95 0.76 -3.97 -18.12
N SER A 96 1.49 -4.75 -17.32
CA SER A 96 1.48 -6.22 -17.32
C SER A 96 0.11 -6.85 -17.03
N ALA A 97 -0.83 -6.11 -16.46
CA ALA A 97 -2.17 -6.59 -16.17
C ALA A 97 -3.27 -5.85 -16.96
N ALA A 98 -2.92 -4.78 -17.70
CA ALA A 98 -3.83 -4.10 -18.62
C ALA A 98 -3.85 -4.72 -20.02
N ALA A 99 -2.75 -5.36 -20.44
CA ALA A 99 -2.68 -6.05 -21.74
C ALA A 99 -3.05 -7.53 -21.60
N SER A 100 -4.34 -7.82 -21.78
CA SER A 100 -4.86 -9.14 -22.13
C SER A 100 -4.46 -9.48 -23.59
N SER A 101 -3.17 -9.52 -23.90
CA SER A 101 -2.69 -10.12 -25.16
C SER A 101 -2.18 -11.53 -24.86
N PRO A 102 -2.47 -12.52 -25.72
CA PRO A 102 -2.00 -13.89 -25.50
C PRO A 102 -0.48 -13.89 -25.35
N LYS A 103 0.01 -14.46 -24.25
CA LYS A 103 1.44 -14.64 -24.02
C LYS A 103 1.96 -15.58 -25.12
N THR A 104 2.70 -15.04 -26.08
CA THR A 104 3.43 -15.84 -27.07
C THR A 104 4.25 -16.89 -26.31
N ILE A 105 3.96 -18.16 -26.58
CA ILE A 105 4.74 -19.28 -26.03
C ILE A 105 5.96 -19.41 -26.92
N LEU A 106 7.14 -19.27 -26.33
CA LEU A 106 8.40 -19.42 -27.07
C LEU A 106 8.58 -20.89 -27.46
N SER A 107 8.98 -21.13 -28.71
CA SER A 107 9.41 -22.46 -29.12
C SER A 107 10.76 -22.82 -28.48
N ALA A 108 11.10 -24.11 -28.46
CA ALA A 108 12.40 -24.56 -27.94
C ALA A 108 13.58 -23.97 -28.74
N GLU A 109 13.42 -23.80 -30.05
CA GLU A 109 14.42 -23.19 -30.93
C GLU A 109 14.60 -21.70 -30.63
N GLU A 110 13.50 -20.98 -30.41
CA GLU A 110 13.54 -19.58 -30.02
C GLU A 110 14.24 -19.39 -28.67
N LEU A 111 14.01 -20.29 -27.71
CA LEU A 111 14.72 -20.27 -26.43
C LEU A 111 16.23 -20.47 -26.61
N GLN A 112 16.66 -21.42 -27.45
CA GLN A 112 18.07 -21.63 -27.74
C GLN A 112 18.72 -20.40 -28.37
N THR A 113 18.06 -19.77 -29.35
CA THR A 113 18.56 -18.53 -29.96
C THR A 113 18.61 -17.39 -28.95
N LEU A 114 17.62 -17.29 -28.05
CA LEU A 114 17.57 -16.29 -27.00
C LEU A 114 18.74 -16.46 -26.01
N HIS A 115 19.02 -17.70 -25.58
CA HIS A 115 20.15 -18.02 -24.71
C HIS A 115 21.48 -17.66 -25.40
N SER A 116 21.66 -18.09 -26.65
CA SER A 116 22.87 -17.82 -27.44
C SER A 116 23.13 -16.32 -27.57
N LEU A 117 22.13 -15.54 -27.96
CA LEU A 117 22.28 -14.08 -28.12
C LEU A 117 22.66 -13.39 -26.82
N ARG A 118 22.06 -13.81 -25.69
CA ARG A 118 22.35 -13.20 -24.40
C ARG A 118 23.72 -13.56 -23.85
N GLN A 119 24.17 -14.80 -24.08
CA GLN A 119 25.51 -15.25 -23.70
C GLN A 119 26.59 -14.57 -24.55
N GLN A 120 26.34 -14.37 -25.85
CA GLN A 120 27.28 -13.69 -26.75
C GLN A 120 27.57 -12.26 -26.34
N ASN A 121 26.53 -11.44 -26.10
CA ASN A 121 26.70 -10.02 -25.80
C ASN A 121 25.57 -9.48 -24.89
N PRO A 122 25.66 -9.65 -23.56
CA PRO A 122 24.60 -9.24 -22.62
C PRO A 122 24.43 -7.72 -22.47
N THR A 123 25.38 -6.93 -22.98
CA THR A 123 25.33 -5.46 -23.04
C THR A 123 24.47 -4.98 -24.20
N HIS A 124 24.62 -5.58 -25.38
CA HIS A 124 23.84 -5.26 -26.57
C HIS A 124 22.45 -5.94 -26.56
N TRP A 125 22.42 -7.24 -26.27
CA TRP A 125 21.21 -8.05 -26.17
C TRP A 125 20.58 -7.94 -24.79
N THR A 126 20.10 -6.74 -24.47
CA THR A 126 19.41 -6.45 -23.21
C THR A 126 18.04 -7.13 -23.14
N ARG A 127 17.51 -7.27 -21.92
CA ARG A 127 16.17 -7.83 -21.67
C ARG A 127 15.08 -7.17 -22.51
N SER A 128 15.12 -5.84 -22.66
CA SER A 128 14.13 -5.10 -23.46
C SER A 128 14.27 -5.36 -24.96
N LYS A 129 15.50 -5.49 -25.46
CA LYS A 129 15.77 -5.74 -26.89
C LYS A 129 15.35 -7.15 -27.29
N LEU A 130 15.66 -8.15 -26.46
CA LEU A 130 15.20 -9.53 -26.66
C LEU A 130 13.68 -9.64 -26.51
N ALA A 131 13.09 -8.96 -25.51
CA ALA A 131 11.64 -8.90 -25.33
C ALA A 131 10.93 -8.37 -26.58
N ALA A 132 11.44 -7.29 -27.18
CA ALA A 132 10.90 -6.74 -28.42
C ALA A 132 11.10 -7.69 -29.61
N LYS A 133 12.27 -8.34 -29.71
CA LYS A 133 12.57 -9.28 -30.81
C LYS A 133 11.63 -10.49 -30.82
N PHE A 134 11.34 -11.06 -29.66
CA PHE A 134 10.52 -12.26 -29.53
C PHE A 134 9.05 -11.97 -29.18
N GLY A 135 8.67 -10.71 -29.00
CA GLY A 135 7.31 -10.33 -28.61
C GLY A 135 6.91 -10.80 -27.21
N VAL A 136 7.87 -10.98 -26.29
CA VAL A 136 7.64 -11.52 -24.94
C VAL A 136 7.90 -10.45 -23.87
N SER A 137 7.26 -10.59 -22.70
CA SER A 137 7.54 -9.72 -21.55
C SER A 137 9.02 -9.74 -21.13
N PRO A 138 9.65 -8.57 -20.83
CA PRO A 138 11.01 -8.49 -20.31
C PRO A 138 11.25 -9.26 -19.00
N LYS A 139 10.17 -9.57 -18.26
CA LYS A 139 10.24 -10.41 -17.06
C LYS A 139 10.57 -11.86 -17.43
N VAL A 140 9.91 -12.41 -18.46
CA VAL A 140 10.14 -13.78 -18.95
C VAL A 140 11.55 -13.92 -19.52
N VAL A 141 12.01 -12.94 -20.30
CA VAL A 141 13.41 -12.89 -20.76
C VAL A 141 14.36 -12.82 -19.57
N GLY A 142 14.00 -12.09 -18.51
CA GLY A 142 14.77 -12.03 -17.27
C GLY A 142 14.97 -13.39 -16.62
N THR A 143 13.91 -14.22 -16.57
CA THR A 143 13.91 -15.53 -15.92
C THR A 143 14.52 -16.63 -16.79
N LEU A 144 14.20 -16.66 -18.09
CA LEU A 144 14.65 -17.74 -18.98
C LEU A 144 15.96 -17.40 -19.69
N GLY A 145 16.31 -16.11 -19.83
CA GLY A 145 17.18 -15.73 -20.92
C GLY A 145 18.65 -16.10 -20.80
N TRP A 146 19.13 -16.54 -19.63
CA TRP A 146 20.50 -17.04 -19.47
C TRP A 146 20.64 -18.52 -19.81
N GLY A 147 19.53 -19.26 -19.85
CA GLY A 147 19.51 -20.71 -20.00
C GLY A 147 19.70 -21.47 -18.70
N GLU A 148 19.73 -22.79 -18.83
CA GLU A 148 19.97 -23.72 -17.72
C GLU A 148 21.43 -24.17 -17.70
N GLY A 149 22.00 -24.36 -16.51
CA GLY A 149 23.37 -24.83 -16.34
C GLY A 149 24.23 -23.97 -15.41
N SER A 150 25.42 -24.49 -15.07
CA SER A 150 26.38 -23.82 -14.19
C SER A 150 27.00 -22.59 -14.85
N GLU A 151 27.32 -22.66 -16.14
CA GLU A 151 27.93 -21.57 -16.92
C GLU A 151 26.95 -20.40 -17.10
N ALA A 152 25.69 -20.69 -17.43
CA ALA A 152 24.62 -19.70 -17.50
C ALA A 152 24.46 -18.93 -16.18
N ARG A 153 24.49 -19.64 -15.04
CA ARG A 153 24.41 -19.04 -13.70
C ARG A 153 25.64 -18.21 -13.36
N ARG A 154 26.83 -18.59 -13.81
CA ARG A 154 28.06 -17.78 -13.65
C ARG A 154 27.97 -16.49 -14.44
N ALA A 155 27.63 -16.56 -15.72
CA ALA A 155 27.46 -15.38 -16.57
C ALA A 155 26.37 -14.42 -16.04
N GLU A 156 25.26 -14.96 -15.53
CA GLU A 156 24.24 -14.16 -14.86
C GLU A 156 24.79 -13.43 -13.63
N ARG A 157 25.55 -14.13 -12.79
CA ARG A 157 26.15 -13.59 -11.57
C ARG A 157 27.15 -12.49 -11.87
N GLU A 158 28.09 -12.75 -12.78
CA GLU A 158 29.08 -11.75 -13.22
C GLU A 158 28.40 -10.49 -13.77
N ARG A 159 27.33 -10.66 -14.55
CA ARG A 159 26.56 -9.52 -15.05
C ARG A 159 25.88 -8.77 -13.90
N LYS A 160 25.31 -9.48 -12.93
CA LYS A 160 24.67 -8.87 -11.75
C LYS A 160 25.68 -8.08 -10.92
N GLU A 161 26.85 -8.65 -10.65
CA GLU A 161 27.94 -7.99 -9.93
C GLU A 161 28.41 -6.72 -10.65
N SER A 162 28.55 -6.77 -11.99
CA SER A 162 28.90 -5.57 -12.77
C SER A 162 27.85 -4.45 -12.65
N LEU A 163 26.56 -4.80 -12.58
CA LEU A 163 25.47 -3.84 -12.42
C LEU A 163 25.41 -3.29 -10.98
N GLU A 164 25.71 -4.13 -9.99
CA GLU A 164 25.82 -3.73 -8.59
C GLU A 164 26.98 -2.76 -8.39
N ALA A 165 28.15 -3.02 -8.98
CA ALA A 165 29.29 -2.10 -8.94
C ALA A 165 28.96 -0.74 -9.60
N VAL A 166 28.26 -0.73 -10.73
CA VAL A 166 27.80 0.52 -11.37
C VAL A 166 26.77 1.25 -10.51
N LYS A 167 25.89 0.51 -9.83
CA LYS A 167 24.90 1.06 -8.91
C LYS A 167 25.60 1.67 -7.70
N GLU A 168 26.54 0.98 -7.08
CA GLU A 168 27.31 1.46 -5.93
C GLU A 168 28.08 2.74 -6.27
N LYS A 169 28.77 2.78 -7.43
CA LYS A 169 29.43 4.00 -7.93
C LYS A 169 28.45 5.16 -8.15
N ARG A 170 27.20 4.87 -8.50
CA ARG A 170 26.15 5.89 -8.65
C ARG A 170 25.63 6.35 -7.29
N GLU A 171 25.56 5.44 -6.32
CA GLU A 171 25.08 5.68 -4.97
C GLU A 171 26.10 6.44 -4.12
N SER A 172 27.39 6.16 -4.27
CA SER A 172 28.47 6.91 -3.62
C SER A 172 28.52 8.38 -4.05
N ARG A 173 28.05 8.67 -5.27
CA ARG A 173 27.89 10.05 -5.78
C ARG A 173 26.67 10.77 -5.22
N TRP A 174 25.83 10.13 -4.42
CA TRP A 174 24.67 10.80 -3.83
C TRP A 174 25.10 11.70 -2.67
N GLY A 175 24.68 12.96 -2.71
CA GLY A 175 24.77 13.83 -1.55
C GLY A 175 23.83 13.39 -0.42
N TRP A 176 24.12 13.87 0.79
CA TRP A 176 23.40 13.50 2.03
C TRP A 176 21.87 13.60 1.91
N LYS A 177 21.34 14.69 1.33
CA LYS A 177 19.89 14.90 1.14
C LYS A 177 19.24 13.78 0.33
N LYS A 178 19.89 13.35 -0.75
CA LYS A 178 19.37 12.30 -1.65
C LYS A 178 19.43 10.93 -0.99
N SER A 179 20.48 10.65 -0.22
CA SER A 179 20.62 9.40 0.53
C SER A 179 19.47 9.25 1.55
N ILE A 180 19.23 10.28 2.38
CA ILE A 180 18.13 10.29 3.35
C ILE A 180 16.77 10.12 2.65
N ALA A 181 16.51 10.87 1.58
CA ALA A 181 15.24 10.77 0.85
C ALA A 181 15.02 9.41 0.17
N ARG A 182 16.09 8.66 -0.15
CA ARG A 182 16.00 7.30 -0.71
C ARG A 182 15.76 6.28 0.40
N GLU A 183 16.38 6.46 1.55
CA GLU A 183 16.18 5.61 2.72
C GLU A 183 14.77 5.75 3.29
N GLU A 184 14.27 6.98 3.43
CA GLU A 184 12.90 7.22 3.88
C GLU A 184 11.86 6.64 2.90
N ARG A 185 12.13 6.71 1.59
CA ARG A 185 11.28 6.05 0.57
C ARG A 185 11.29 4.53 0.72
N ARG A 186 12.42 3.93 1.12
CA ARG A 186 12.52 2.49 1.38
C ARG A 186 11.64 2.11 2.59
N ARG A 187 11.77 2.84 3.70
CA ARG A 187 10.95 2.66 4.91
C ARG A 187 9.45 2.81 4.63
N ARG A 188 9.06 3.83 3.85
CA ARG A 188 7.65 4.01 3.44
C ARG A 188 7.13 2.86 2.58
N ARG A 189 7.97 2.23 1.76
CA ARG A 189 7.59 1.05 0.97
C ARG A 189 7.50 -0.21 1.83
N GLU A 190 8.33 -0.34 2.86
CA GLU A 190 8.25 -1.47 3.81
C GLU A 190 7.02 -1.38 4.72
N LEU A 191 6.55 -0.17 5.02
CA LEU A 191 5.34 0.07 5.81
C LEU A 191 4.05 -0.15 5.02
N TRP A 192 4.09 -0.04 3.70
CA TRP A 192 2.94 -0.21 2.79
C TRP A 192 2.79 -1.67 2.36
#